data_AF-A0A7C7K7V6-F1
#
_entry.id   AF-A0A7C7K7V6-F1
#
_cell.length_a   1.000
_cell.length_b   1.000
_cell.length_c   1.000
_cell.angle_alpha   90.00
_cell.angle_beta   90.00
_cell.angle_gamma   90.00
#
_symmetry.space_group_name_H-M   'P 1'
#
loop_
_entity.id
_entity.type
_entity.pdbx_description
1 polymer ?
#
loop_
_entity_poly.entity_id
_entity_poly.type
_entity_poly.pdbx_seq_one_letter_code
_entity_poly.pdbx_strand_id
1 'polypeptide(L)' 'MSFKATITRHQAMIESLFALEPQVTALAARIASCVKQGNKILFFGNGGSASDAQHLAAEFVVRYHK' A
#
# COMPACT_ATOMS: atom_id res chain seq x y z
N MET A 1 -22.83 2.51 -16.28
CA MET A 1 -21.38 2.77 -16.33
C MET A 1 -20.86 2.40 -17.72
N SER A 2 -20.17 3.30 -18.40
CA SER A 2 -19.50 2.99 -19.68
C SER A 2 -18.02 2.73 -19.47
N PHE A 3 -17.39 1.98 -20.37
CA PHE A 3 -15.94 1.74 -20.36
C PHE A 3 -15.16 3.07 -20.26
N LYS A 4 -15.50 4.05 -21.11
CA LYS A 4 -14.88 5.37 -21.13
C LYS A 4 -14.99 6.09 -19.77
N ALA A 5 -16.17 6.07 -19.14
CA ALA A 5 -16.36 6.71 -17.84
C ALA A 5 -15.54 6.04 -16.73
N THR A 6 -15.42 4.71 -16.73
CA THR A 6 -14.60 3.98 -15.75
C THR A 6 -13.12 4.34 -15.87
N ILE A 7 -12.60 4.41 -17.10
CA ILE A 7 -11.19 4.78 -17.35
C ILE A 7 -10.93 6.22 -16.92
N THR A 8 -11.77 7.18 -17.32
CA THR A 8 -11.61 8.59 -16.92
C THR A 8 -11.64 8.77 -15.40
N ARG A 9 -12.53 8.05 -14.69
CA ARG A 9 -12.57 8.06 -13.23
C ARG A 9 -11.27 7.52 -12.62
N HIS A 10 -10.71 6.45 -13.20
CA HIS A 10 -9.45 5.88 -12.72
C HIS A 10 -8.27 6.84 -12.95
N GLN A 11 -8.21 7.50 -14.10
CA GLN A 11 -7.17 8.50 -14.39
C GLN A 11 -7.19 9.65 -13.38
N ALA A 12 -8.36 10.24 -13.12
CA ALA A 12 -8.51 11.29 -12.12
C ALA A 12 -8.14 10.82 -10.70
N MET A 13 -8.48 9.58 -10.35
CA MET A 13 -8.07 8.99 -9.07
C MET A 13 -6.55 8.86 -8.98
N ILE A 14 -5.88 8.37 -10.02
CA ILE A 14 -4.41 8.26 -10.07
C ILE A 14 -3.75 9.63 -9.93
N GLU A 15 -4.25 10.65 -10.64
CA GLU A 15 -3.74 12.03 -10.52
C GLU A 15 -3.86 12.55 -9.08
N SER A 16 -4.93 12.20 -8.37
CA SER A 16 -5.08 12.60 -6.96
C SER A 16 -4.03 11.98 -6.02
N LEU A 17 -3.37 10.88 -6.42
CA LEU A 17 -2.37 10.22 -5.59
C LEU A 17 -1.09 11.05 -5.42
N PHE A 18 -0.79 11.98 -6.34
CA PHE A 18 0.39 12.85 -6.20
C PHE A 18 0.36 13.65 -4.89
N ALA A 19 -0.84 14.04 -4.42
CA ALA A 19 -0.99 14.75 -3.16
C ALA A 19 -0.63 13.89 -1.92
N LEU A 20 -0.58 12.56 -2.07
CA LEU A 20 -0.26 11.63 -0.99
C LEU A 20 1.24 11.34 -0.84
N GLU A 21 2.09 11.81 -1.77
CA GLU A 21 3.53 11.58 -1.75
C GLU A 21 4.18 11.86 -0.38
N PRO A 22 3.90 13.00 0.31
CA PRO A 22 4.50 13.26 1.62
C PRO A 22 4.09 12.22 2.67
N GLN A 23 2.83 11.75 2.64
CA GLN A 23 2.31 10.78 3.61
C GLN A 23 2.90 9.39 3.36
N VAL A 24 2.96 8.97 2.10
CA VAL A 24 3.54 7.67 1.70
C VAL A 24 5.03 7.63 2.04
N THR A 25 5.77 8.71 1.77
CA THR A 25 7.20 8.81 2.11
C THR A 25 7.42 8.73 3.63
N ALA A 26 6.62 9.44 4.41
CA ALA A 26 6.68 9.39 5.87
C ALA A 26 6.33 7.99 6.42
N LEU A 27 5.32 7.32 5.86
CA LEU A 27 4.94 5.96 6.23
C LEU A 27 6.07 4.97 5.92
N ALA A 28 6.68 5.06 4.74
CA ALA A 28 7.80 4.19 4.35
C ALA A 28 8.99 4.35 5.31
N ALA A 29 9.33 5.58 5.71
CA ALA A 29 10.39 5.84 6.69
C ALA A 29 10.08 5.21 8.06
N ARG A 30 8.82 5.31 8.53
CA ARG A 30 8.38 4.69 9.80
C ARG A 30 8.44 3.17 9.74
N ILE A 31 7.97 2.58 8.64
CA ILE A 31 8.04 1.14 8.38
C ILE A 31 9.48 0.65 8.40
N ALA A 32 10.39 1.33 7.70
CA ALA A 32 11.81 0.96 7.67
C ALA A 32 12.45 1.05 9.07
N SER A 33 12.13 2.10 9.83
CA SER A 33 12.62 2.24 11.21
C SER A 33 12.10 1.14 12.13
N CYS A 34 10.81 0.81 12.05
CA CYS A 34 10.16 -0.26 12.81
C CYS A 34 10.87 -1.60 12.60
N VAL A 35 11.08 -2.00 11.33
CA VAL A 35 11.75 -3.28 11.01
C VAL A 35 13.21 -3.28 11.47
N LYS A 36 13.95 -2.18 11.28
CA LYS A 36 15.35 -2.07 11.73
C LYS A 36 15.52 -2.21 13.25
N GLN A 37 14.49 -1.84 14.02
CA GLN A 37 14.48 -1.99 15.48
C GLN A 37 14.06 -3.41 15.93
N GLY A 38 13.85 -4.35 14.99
CA GLY A 38 13.41 -5.72 15.30
C GLY A 38 11.91 -5.81 15.63
N ASN A 39 11.14 -4.74 15.42
CA ASN A 39 9.70 -4.74 15.60
C ASN A 39 8.98 -5.40 14.41
N LYS A 40 7.65 -5.48 14.49
CA LYS A 40 6.80 -6.16 13.50
C LYS A 40 5.79 -5.18 12.90
N ILE A 41 5.39 -5.46 11.67
CA ILE A 41 4.31 -4.75 10.97
C ILE A 41 3.10 -5.69 10.89
N LEU A 42 1.93 -5.19 11.27
CA LEU A 42 0.68 -5.93 11.21
C LEU A 42 -0.22 -5.31 10.14
N PHE A 43 -0.58 -6.07 9.12
CA PHE A 43 -1.55 -5.68 8.10
C PHE A 43 -2.89 -6.35 8.39
N PHE A 44 -3.99 -5.60 8.29
CA PHE A 44 -5.35 -6.11 8.50
C PHE A 44 -6.35 -5.34 7.64
N GLY A 45 -7.45 -6.00 7.27
CA GLY A 45 -8.48 -5.43 6.41
C GLY A 45 -9.65 -6.41 6.21
N ASN A 46 -10.74 -5.93 5.60
CA ASN A 46 -11.93 -6.73 5.29
C ASN A 46 -12.16 -6.79 3.77
N GLY A 47 -12.70 -7.91 3.28
CA GLY A 47 -13.01 -8.09 1.86
C GLY A 47 -11.77 -7.89 0.97
N GLY A 48 -11.85 -7.01 -0.02
CA GLY A 48 -10.72 -6.70 -0.91
C GLY A 48 -9.46 -6.25 -0.16
N SER A 49 -9.60 -5.44 0.89
CA SER A 49 -8.45 -4.98 1.68
C SER A 49 -7.80 -6.07 2.52
N ALA A 50 -8.50 -7.19 2.79
CA ALA A 50 -7.88 -8.37 3.38
C ALA A 50 -6.91 -9.04 2.38
N SER A 51 -7.25 -9.02 1.08
CA SER A 51 -6.36 -9.49 0.01
C SER A 51 -5.12 -8.63 -0.12
N ASP A 52 -5.26 -7.30 -0.03
CA ASP A 52 -4.11 -6.38 -0.04
C ASP A 52 -3.22 -6.60 1.20
N ALA A 53 -3.83 -6.80 2.38
CA ALA A 53 -3.10 -7.04 3.62
C ALA A 53 -2.24 -8.31 3.55
N GLN A 54 -2.80 -9.43 3.07
CA GLN A 54 -2.02 -10.67 2.91
C GLN A 54 -0.97 -10.55 1.81
N HIS A 55 -1.24 -9.82 0.72
CA HIS A 55 -0.24 -9.58 -0.34
C HIS A 55 0.94 -8.79 0.22
N LEU A 56 0.70 -7.66 0.87
CA LEU A 56 1.76 -6.87 1.50
C LEU A 56 2.57 -7.69 2.51
N ALA A 57 1.91 -8.46 3.38
CA ALA A 57 2.59 -9.33 4.33
C ALA A 57 3.51 -10.36 3.63
N ALA A 58 3.04 -10.97 2.53
CA ALA A 58 3.82 -11.94 1.77
C ALA A 58 5.07 -11.33 1.14
N GLU A 59 4.99 -10.12 0.58
CA GLU A 59 6.17 -9.44 0.02
C GLU A 59 7.25 -9.22 1.11
N PHE A 60 6.87 -8.77 2.31
CA PHE A 60 7.81 -8.53 3.40
C PHE A 60 8.49 -9.80 3.92
N VAL A 61 7.76 -10.92 3.99
CA VAL A 61 8.23 -12.16 4.64
C VAL A 61 8.87 -13.13 3.65
N VAL A 62 8.40 -13.19 2.39
CA VAL A 62 8.88 -14.17 1.41
C VAL A 62 9.94 -13.57 0.48
N ARG A 63 9.74 -12.34 0.03
CA ARG A 63 10.59 -11.72 -1.00
C ARG A 63 11.77 -10.97 -0.41
N TYR A 64 11.57 -10.24 0.68
CA TYR A 64 12.59 -9.35 1.25
C TYR A 64 13.27 -9.87 2.52
N HIS A 65 12.77 -10.96 3.11
CA HIS A 65 13.37 -11.62 4.27
C HIS A 65 14.35 -12.72 3.79
N LYS A 66 15.57 -12.31 3.41
CA LYS A 66 16.71 -13.22 3.23
C LYS A 66 17.88 -12.75 4.07
#